data_AF-A0A3Q3E6G3-F1
#
_entry.id   AF-A0A3Q3E6G3-F1
#
_cell.length_a   1.000
_cell.length_b   1.000
_cell.length_c   1.000
_cell.angle_alpha   90.00
_cell.angle_beta   90.00
_cell.angle_gamma   90.00
#
_symmetry.space_group_name_H-M   'P 1'
#
loop_
_entity.id
_entity.type
_entity.pdbx_description
1 polymer ?
#
loop_
_entity_poly.entity_id
_entity_poly.type
_entity_poly.pdbx_seq_one_letter_code
_entity_poly.pdbx_strand_id
1 'polypeptide(L)'
;MKIFVALACLLAGCLAQRPHPCGKCERGRFKLTQFSFLQSTQNEKLWVYAKYLYDALGQRMRLFEFGNLDNQTFTYDFLLLYKEHVMYEINHHNRTCKKIPLKVDFQPLGISKDASLLGQVIVGSSSGPGQGLLVNTWIGDLPNKEGKYMSTVTEFGCIPVSVA
;
A
#
# COMPACT_ATOMS: atom_id res chain seq x y z
N MET A 1 -16.79 24.48 -37.84
CA MET A 1 -17.18 23.24 -37.14
C MET A 1 -16.05 22.22 -36.99
N LYS A 2 -15.37 21.79 -38.08
CA LYS A 2 -14.28 20.79 -38.01
C LYS A 2 -13.07 21.19 -37.13
N ILE A 3 -12.69 22.47 -37.14
CA ILE A 3 -11.58 23.01 -36.33
C ILE A 3 -11.90 22.97 -34.83
N PHE A 4 -13.14 23.32 -34.45
CA PHE A 4 -13.58 23.26 -33.05
C PHE A 4 -13.62 21.82 -32.52
N VAL A 5 -14.01 20.85 -33.36
CA VAL A 5 -13.97 19.42 -33.01
C VAL A 5 -12.53 18.93 -32.85
N ALA A 6 -11.63 19.29 -33.77
CA ALA A 6 -10.21 18.92 -33.66
C ALA A 6 -9.54 19.53 -32.42
N LEU A 7 -9.83 20.80 -32.10
CA LEU A 7 -9.32 21.48 -30.92
C LEU A 7 -9.87 20.85 -29.63
N ALA A 8 -11.15 20.48 -29.59
CA ALA A 8 -11.74 19.77 -28.46
C ALA A 8 -11.12 18.38 -28.26
N CYS A 9 -10.83 17.63 -29.34
CA CYS A 9 -10.13 16.35 -29.26
C CYS A 9 -8.69 16.50 -28.75
N LEU A 10 -7.96 17.53 -29.18
CA LEU A 10 -6.61 17.82 -28.70
C LEU A 10 -6.60 18.17 -27.20
N LEU A 11 -7.54 19.02 -26.76
CA LEU A 11 -7.67 19.39 -25.34
C LEU A 11 -8.08 18.19 -24.47
N ALA A 12 -8.99 17.34 -24.95
CA ALA A 12 -9.35 16.10 -24.27
C ALA A 12 -8.15 15.13 -24.16
N GLY A 13 -7.32 15.05 -25.20
CA GLY A 13 -6.08 14.27 -25.19
C GLY A 13 -5.07 14.76 -24.15
N CYS A 14 -4.85 16.07 -24.03
CA CYS A 14 -3.94 16.64 -23.05
C CYS A 14 -4.40 16.41 -21.59
N LEU A 15 -5.71 16.44 -21.33
CA LEU A 15 -6.26 16.14 -19.99
C LEU A 15 -6.18 14.65 -19.65
N ALA A 16 -6.25 13.77 -20.65
CA ALA A 16 -6.11 12.32 -20.47
C ALA A 16 -4.67 11.89 -20.16
N GLN A 17 -3.67 12.72 -20.46
CA GLN A 17 -2.25 12.38 -20.25
C GLN A 17 -1.78 12.55 -18.80
N ARG A 18 -2.54 13.24 -17.93
CA ARG A 18 -2.14 13.39 -16.53
C ARG A 18 -2.54 12.15 -15.73
N PRO A 19 -1.59 11.49 -15.04
CA PRO A 19 -1.93 10.43 -14.10
C PRO A 19 -2.85 11.01 -13.03
N HIS A 20 -3.87 10.25 -12.66
CA HIS A 20 -4.79 10.60 -11.59
C HIS A 20 -4.66 9.60 -10.46
N PRO A 21 -4.88 10.00 -9.19
CA PRO A 21 -4.92 9.06 -8.08
C PRO A 21 -5.89 7.92 -8.37
N CYS A 22 -5.39 6.68 -8.32
CA CYS A 22 -6.17 5.49 -8.66
C CYS A 22 -7.30 5.18 -7.65
N GLY A 23 -7.34 5.89 -6.51
CA GLY A 23 -8.43 5.86 -5.52
C GLY A 23 -9.74 6.54 -5.96
N LYS A 24 -9.78 7.21 -7.12
CA LYS A 24 -11.01 7.85 -7.65
C LYS A 24 -12.13 6.86 -7.98
N CYS A 25 -11.79 5.61 -8.31
CA CYS A 25 -12.76 4.55 -8.62
C CYS A 25 -12.84 3.53 -7.46
N GLU A 26 -14.04 3.15 -7.04
CA GLU A 26 -14.25 2.05 -6.07
C GLU A 26 -13.68 0.71 -6.54
N ARG A 27 -13.45 0.55 -7.84
CA ARG A 27 -12.76 -0.59 -8.46
C ARG A 27 -11.24 -0.60 -8.24
N GLY A 28 -10.63 0.53 -7.83
CA GLY A 28 -9.19 0.68 -7.62
C GLY A 28 -8.76 0.59 -6.16
N ARG A 29 -9.69 0.39 -5.20
CA ARG A 29 -9.32 0.14 -3.80
C ARG A 29 -8.89 -1.31 -3.62
N PHE A 30 -7.81 -1.51 -2.89
CA PHE A 30 -7.44 -2.83 -2.39
C PHE A 30 -8.57 -3.42 -1.58
N LYS A 31 -9.11 -4.53 -2.04
CA LYS A 31 -10.16 -5.24 -1.30
C LYS A 31 -9.57 -6.33 -0.45
N LEU A 32 -8.78 -7.19 -1.08
CA LEU A 32 -8.09 -8.30 -0.45
C LEU A 32 -6.69 -8.34 -1.05
N THR A 33 -5.69 -8.13 -0.22
CA THR A 33 -4.32 -8.20 -0.71
C THR A 33 -3.40 -8.83 0.31
N GLN A 34 -2.46 -9.62 -0.19
CA GLN A 34 -1.36 -10.15 0.58
C GLN A 34 -0.08 -9.48 0.10
N PHE A 35 0.70 -8.97 1.04
CA PHE A 35 2.03 -8.46 0.76
C PHE A 35 3.03 -9.13 1.69
N SER A 36 4.20 -9.43 1.16
CA SER A 36 5.31 -9.94 1.94
C SER A 36 6.55 -9.15 1.59
N PHE A 37 7.32 -8.76 2.60
CA PHE A 37 8.60 -8.10 2.38
C PHE A 37 9.67 -8.71 3.26
N LEU A 38 10.90 -8.57 2.78
CA LEU A 38 12.10 -8.95 3.47
C LEU A 38 12.94 -7.68 3.64
N GLN A 39 13.38 -7.42 4.86
CA GLN A 39 14.23 -6.27 5.15
C GLN A 39 15.40 -6.70 6.02
N SER A 40 16.59 -6.21 5.70
CA SER A 40 17.79 -6.42 6.51
C SER A 40 18.60 -5.14 6.65
N THR A 41 19.34 -5.01 7.73
CA THR A 41 20.32 -3.94 7.90
C THR A 41 21.66 -4.33 7.27
N GLN A 42 22.45 -3.34 6.84
CA GLN A 42 23.77 -3.59 6.22
C GLN A 42 24.75 -4.30 7.15
N ASN A 43 24.61 -4.12 8.46
CA ASN A 43 25.43 -4.79 9.47
C ASN A 43 24.86 -6.16 9.89
N GLU A 44 23.81 -6.63 9.21
CA GLU A 44 23.14 -7.93 9.41
C GLU A 44 22.57 -8.16 10.82
N LYS A 45 22.58 -7.13 11.67
CA LYS A 45 22.04 -7.21 13.03
C LYS A 45 20.54 -7.38 13.05
N LEU A 46 19.84 -6.84 12.05
CA LEU A 46 18.40 -6.97 11.90
C LEU A 46 18.10 -7.66 10.58
N TRP A 47 17.29 -8.70 10.65
CA TRP A 47 16.66 -9.33 9.50
C TRP A 47 15.19 -9.57 9.85
N VAL A 48 14.27 -9.13 9.00
CA VAL A 48 12.83 -9.24 9.23
C VAL A 48 12.17 -9.72 7.96
N TYR A 49 11.39 -10.78 8.09
CA TYR A 49 10.34 -11.12 7.15
C TYR A 49 9.01 -10.68 7.74
N ALA A 50 8.21 -10.01 6.92
CA ALA A 50 6.86 -9.64 7.30
C ALA A 50 5.87 -10.03 6.22
N LYS A 51 4.68 -10.46 6.64
CA LYS A 51 3.55 -10.82 5.81
C LYS A 51 2.30 -10.13 6.32
N TYR A 52 1.68 -9.35 5.44
CA TYR A 52 0.47 -8.59 5.70
C TYR A 52 -0.66 -9.19 4.89
N LEU A 53 -1.76 -9.54 5.57
CA LEU A 53 -3.04 -9.88 4.95
C LEU A 53 -3.99 -8.72 5.22
N TYR A 54 -4.41 -8.04 4.17
CA TYR A 54 -5.23 -6.85 4.26
C TYR A 54 -6.59 -7.10 3.62
N ASP A 55 -7.67 -6.83 4.38
CA ASP A 55 -9.06 -6.96 3.94
C ASP A 55 -9.83 -5.67 4.24
N ALA A 56 -10.02 -4.85 3.21
CA ALA A 56 -10.75 -3.59 3.33
C ALA A 56 -12.26 -3.78 3.47
N LEU A 57 -12.82 -4.87 2.95
CA LEU A 57 -14.26 -5.14 3.01
C LEU A 57 -14.65 -5.58 4.42
N GLY A 58 -13.83 -6.47 4.98
CA GLY A 58 -13.91 -6.93 6.36
C GLY A 58 -13.47 -5.88 7.37
N GLN A 59 -12.72 -4.84 6.95
CA GLN A 59 -12.00 -3.91 7.83
C GLN A 59 -11.18 -4.69 8.87
N ARG A 60 -10.31 -5.55 8.35
CA ARG A 60 -9.44 -6.40 9.16
C ARG A 60 -8.10 -6.56 8.49
N MET A 61 -7.08 -6.78 9.31
CA MET A 61 -5.75 -7.08 8.83
C MET A 61 -5.07 -8.08 9.74
N ARG A 62 -4.17 -8.88 9.18
CA ARG A 62 -3.27 -9.75 9.94
C ARG A 62 -1.84 -9.42 9.57
N LEU A 63 -1.01 -9.22 10.58
CA LEU A 63 0.42 -8.98 10.44
C LEU A 63 1.12 -10.18 11.03
N PHE A 64 1.97 -10.81 10.24
CA PHE A 64 2.85 -11.86 10.70
C PHE A 64 4.28 -11.41 10.42
N GLU A 65 5.07 -11.25 11.47
CA GLU A 65 6.47 -10.85 11.38
C GLU A 65 7.31 -11.90 12.08
N PHE A 66 8.42 -12.28 11.47
CA PHE A 66 9.45 -13.03 12.16
C PHE A 66 10.80 -12.53 11.71
N GLY A 67 11.75 -12.55 12.63
CA GLY A 67 13.03 -11.93 12.37
C GLY A 67 14.08 -12.31 13.39
N ASN A 68 15.22 -11.70 13.21
CA ASN A 68 16.35 -11.75 14.11
C ASN A 68 16.81 -10.32 14.37
N LEU A 69 17.01 -9.98 15.65
CA LEU A 69 17.64 -8.74 16.08
C LEU A 69 18.76 -9.09 17.06
N ASP A 70 20.00 -8.73 16.73
CA ASP A 70 21.19 -8.99 17.55
C ASP A 70 21.29 -10.46 18.02
N ASN A 71 21.12 -11.40 17.09
CA ASN A 71 21.06 -12.86 17.31
C ASN A 71 19.85 -13.37 18.11
N GLN A 72 18.92 -12.50 18.52
CA GLN A 72 17.67 -12.91 19.15
C GLN A 72 16.57 -13.03 18.12
N THR A 73 15.97 -14.22 18.03
CA THR A 73 14.82 -14.41 17.13
C THR A 73 13.54 -13.90 17.78
N PHE A 74 12.66 -13.33 16.97
CA PHE A 74 11.34 -12.90 17.41
C PHE A 74 10.29 -13.33 16.39
N THR A 75 9.05 -13.46 16.87
CA THR A 75 7.89 -13.73 16.03
C THR A 75 6.69 -13.00 16.61
N TYR A 76 6.00 -12.26 15.75
CA TYR A 76 4.80 -11.52 16.07
C TYR A 76 3.69 -11.94 15.12
N ASP A 77 2.50 -12.21 15.66
CA ASP A 77 1.30 -12.46 14.86
C ASP A 77 0.14 -11.70 15.49
N PHE A 78 -0.30 -10.67 14.78
CA PHE A 78 -1.39 -9.80 15.22
C PHE A 78 -2.55 -9.91 14.23
N LEU A 79 -3.74 -10.21 14.75
CA LEU A 79 -5.00 -10.13 14.02
C LEU A 79 -5.80 -8.92 14.51
N LEU A 80 -5.99 -7.92 13.66
CA LEU A 80 -6.72 -6.70 13.96
C LEU A 80 -8.09 -6.79 13.30
N LEU A 81 -9.15 -6.70 14.12
CA LEU A 81 -10.54 -6.70 13.70
C LEU A 81 -11.16 -5.35 14.07
N TYR A 82 -11.15 -4.40 13.13
CA TYR A 82 -11.53 -3.02 13.41
C TYR A 82 -13.02 -2.88 13.71
N LYS A 83 -13.89 -3.64 13.02
CA LYS A 83 -15.34 -3.67 13.30
C LYS A 83 -15.69 -4.12 14.72
N GLU A 84 -14.83 -4.95 15.30
CA GLU A 84 -15.00 -5.51 16.64
C GLU A 84 -14.19 -4.74 17.69
N HIS A 85 -13.44 -3.71 17.29
CA HIS A 85 -12.54 -2.93 18.15
C HIS A 85 -11.61 -3.81 19.00
N VAL A 86 -11.09 -4.87 18.39
CA VAL A 86 -10.22 -5.84 19.05
C VAL A 86 -9.00 -6.19 18.19
N MET A 87 -7.87 -6.36 18.86
CA MET A 87 -6.68 -6.98 18.32
C MET A 87 -6.33 -8.23 19.12
N TYR A 88 -5.93 -9.28 18.42
CA TYR A 88 -5.43 -10.51 19.01
C TYR A 88 -3.95 -10.65 18.76
N GLU A 89 -3.17 -10.80 19.82
CA GLU A 89 -1.77 -11.22 19.76
C GLU A 89 -1.74 -12.75 19.89
N ILE A 90 -1.23 -13.42 18.87
CA ILE A 90 -1.26 -14.89 18.76
C ILE A 90 0.15 -15.42 18.98
N ASN A 91 0.34 -16.21 20.03
CA ASN A 91 1.60 -16.89 20.29
C ASN A 91 1.49 -18.36 19.86
N HIS A 92 2.11 -18.70 18.74
CA HIS A 92 2.08 -20.05 18.17
C HIS A 92 2.82 -21.08 19.02
N HIS A 93 3.90 -20.68 19.70
CA HIS A 93 4.70 -21.58 20.54
C HIS A 93 3.92 -22.02 21.78
N ASN A 94 3.34 -21.04 22.49
CA ASN A 94 2.60 -21.29 23.72
C ASN A 94 1.13 -21.66 23.47
N ARG A 95 0.68 -21.57 22.21
CA ARG A 95 -0.73 -21.74 21.80
C ARG A 95 -1.69 -20.84 22.59
N THR A 96 -1.24 -19.64 22.92
CA THR A 96 -2.03 -18.65 23.65
C THR A 96 -2.43 -17.51 22.73
N CYS A 97 -3.55 -16.86 23.08
CA CYS A 97 -4.03 -15.68 22.38
C CYS A 97 -4.42 -14.62 23.39
N LYS A 98 -3.86 -13.41 23.26
CA LYS A 98 -4.17 -12.28 24.11
C LYS A 98 -5.10 -11.32 23.37
N LYS A 99 -6.25 -11.05 23.97
CA LYS A 99 -7.24 -10.08 23.47
C LYS A 99 -6.88 -8.69 23.97
N ILE A 100 -6.76 -7.73 23.06
CA ILE A 100 -6.35 -6.34 23.34
C ILE A 100 -7.38 -5.39 22.72
N PRO A 101 -7.86 -4.36 23.45
CA PRO A 101 -8.73 -3.34 22.87
C PRO A 101 -8.04 -2.56 21.74
N LEU A 102 -8.68 -2.46 20.57
CA LEU A 102 -8.18 -1.69 19.42
C LEU A 102 -8.90 -0.35 19.37
N LYS A 103 -8.16 0.73 19.63
CA LYS A 103 -8.69 2.11 19.73
C LYS A 103 -8.54 2.95 18.46
N VAL A 104 -7.86 2.41 17.44
CA VAL A 104 -7.58 3.11 16.20
C VAL A 104 -8.60 2.73 15.14
N ASP A 105 -8.96 3.70 14.30
CA ASP A 105 -9.88 3.50 13.19
C ASP A 105 -9.20 2.77 12.03
N PHE A 106 -10.00 2.05 11.24
CA PHE A 106 -9.50 1.39 10.04
C PHE A 106 -9.10 2.43 9.00
N GLN A 107 -7.81 2.49 8.67
CA GLN A 107 -7.30 3.33 7.59
C GLN A 107 -7.18 2.50 6.30
N PRO A 108 -7.96 2.81 5.26
CA PRO A 108 -7.85 2.09 4.00
C PRO A 108 -6.50 2.38 3.32
N LEU A 109 -5.81 1.33 2.89
CA LEU A 109 -4.68 1.47 1.97
C LEU A 109 -5.18 2.04 0.65
N GLY A 110 -4.66 3.20 0.27
CA GLY A 110 -5.01 3.85 -0.98
C GLY A 110 -4.37 5.23 -1.11
N ILE A 111 -4.39 5.76 -2.33
CA ILE A 111 -3.92 7.12 -2.61
C ILE A 111 -5.09 8.08 -2.36
N SER A 112 -4.87 9.07 -1.49
CA SER A 112 -5.82 10.16 -1.25
C SER A 112 -6.15 10.90 -2.54
N LYS A 113 -7.37 11.43 -2.64
CA LYS A 113 -7.81 12.21 -3.80
C LYS A 113 -7.03 13.50 -3.96
N ASP A 114 -6.53 14.04 -2.86
CA ASP A 114 -5.79 15.30 -2.81
C ASP A 114 -4.27 15.08 -2.88
N ALA A 115 -3.84 13.83 -3.12
CA ALA A 115 -2.43 13.51 -3.28
C ALA A 115 -1.86 14.12 -4.58
N SER A 116 -0.64 14.62 -4.48
CA SER A 116 0.11 15.15 -5.62
C SER A 116 1.01 14.08 -6.22
N LEU A 117 1.08 14.03 -7.55
CA LEU A 117 2.00 13.14 -8.25
C LEU A 117 3.42 13.65 -8.04
N LEU A 118 4.28 12.82 -7.45
CA LEU A 118 5.69 13.11 -7.30
C LEU A 118 6.47 12.72 -8.57
N GLY A 119 6.12 11.58 -9.17
CA GLY A 119 6.76 11.11 -10.39
C GLY A 119 6.18 9.80 -10.90
N GLN A 120 6.52 9.47 -12.14
CA GLN A 120 6.18 8.21 -12.79
C GLN A 120 7.46 7.57 -13.31
N VAL A 121 7.65 6.29 -13.02
CA VAL A 121 8.85 5.53 -13.40
C VAL A 121 8.50 4.12 -13.85
N ILE A 122 9.43 3.48 -14.58
CA ILE A 122 9.34 2.06 -14.94
C ILE A 122 10.27 1.30 -14.01
N VAL A 123 9.71 0.37 -13.22
CA VAL A 123 10.50 -0.59 -12.43
C VAL A 123 10.75 -1.82 -13.30
N GLY A 124 12.03 -2.18 -13.49
CA GLY A 124 12.43 -3.26 -14.40
C GLY A 124 13.02 -2.73 -15.69
N SER A 125 12.74 -3.39 -16.82
CA SER A 125 13.29 -3.03 -18.13
C SER A 125 12.22 -2.50 -19.07
N SER A 126 12.58 -1.52 -19.90
CA SER A 126 11.77 -1.02 -21.02
C SER A 126 12.10 -1.71 -22.35
N SER A 127 13.00 -2.70 -22.36
CA SER A 127 13.50 -3.34 -23.58
C SER A 127 12.48 -4.22 -24.30
N GLY A 128 11.39 -4.62 -23.64
CA GLY A 128 10.34 -5.42 -24.25
C GLY A 128 9.01 -5.32 -23.52
N PRO A 129 7.88 -5.66 -24.18
CA PRO A 129 6.57 -5.69 -23.54
C PRO A 129 6.55 -6.61 -22.32
N GLY A 130 6.01 -6.11 -21.20
CA GLY A 130 5.90 -6.88 -19.94
C GLY A 130 7.19 -7.02 -19.14
N GLN A 131 8.31 -6.43 -19.56
CA GLN A 131 9.58 -6.47 -18.82
C GLN A 131 9.71 -5.37 -17.76
N GLY A 132 8.76 -4.44 -17.72
CA GLY A 132 8.76 -3.30 -16.80
C GLY A 132 7.36 -3.02 -16.27
N LEU A 133 7.32 -2.51 -15.04
CA LEU A 133 6.11 -2.12 -14.35
C LEU A 133 6.04 -0.60 -14.27
N LEU A 134 5.04 -0.01 -14.93
CA LEU A 134 4.78 1.42 -14.82
C LEU A 134 4.19 1.73 -13.45
N VAL A 135 4.86 2.58 -12.69
CA VAL A 135 4.47 2.96 -11.33
C VAL A 135 4.43 4.47 -11.16
N ASN A 136 3.52 4.93 -10.31
CA ASN A 136 3.40 6.31 -9.90
C ASN A 136 3.69 6.44 -8.42
N THR A 137 4.51 7.41 -8.07
CA THR A 137 4.73 7.82 -6.69
C THR A 137 3.88 9.04 -6.38
N TRP A 138 3.10 8.94 -5.33
CA TRP A 138 2.20 9.99 -4.85
C TRP A 138 2.65 10.45 -3.46
N ILE A 139 2.53 11.74 -3.20
CA ILE A 139 2.72 12.33 -1.88
C ILE A 139 1.42 12.98 -1.43
N GLY A 140 1.05 12.79 -0.16
CA GLY A 140 -0.14 13.39 0.40
C GLY A 140 -0.05 13.53 1.91
N ASP A 141 -1.08 14.13 2.50
CA ASP A 141 -1.20 14.23 3.95
C ASP A 141 -1.97 13.02 4.49
N LEU A 142 -1.54 12.52 5.66
CA LEU A 142 -2.29 11.52 6.42
C LEU A 142 -3.61 12.11 6.94
N PRO A 143 -4.60 11.27 7.29
CA PRO A 143 -5.80 11.72 7.99
C PRO A 143 -5.42 12.59 9.20
N ASN A 144 -6.23 13.63 9.47
CA ASN A 144 -5.99 14.62 10.55
C ASN A 144 -4.69 15.44 10.43
N LYS A 145 -3.97 15.38 9.30
CA LYS A 145 -2.70 16.10 9.06
C LYS A 145 -1.59 15.73 10.05
N GLU A 146 -1.61 14.50 10.57
CA GLU A 146 -0.62 14.00 11.52
C GLU A 146 0.75 13.72 10.88
N GLY A 147 0.85 13.82 9.55
CA GLY A 147 2.10 13.67 8.82
C GLY A 147 1.87 13.66 7.31
N LYS A 148 2.96 13.46 6.56
CA LYS A 148 2.92 13.20 5.12
C LYS A 148 3.20 11.73 4.88
N TYR A 149 2.60 11.18 3.83
CA TYR A 149 2.90 9.84 3.34
C TYR A 149 3.41 9.91 1.92
N MET A 150 4.23 8.93 1.54
CA MET A 150 4.66 8.70 0.18
C MET A 150 4.30 7.26 -0.20
N SER A 151 3.57 7.08 -1.30
CA SER A 151 3.20 5.74 -1.76
C SER A 151 3.42 5.58 -3.25
N THR A 152 4.11 4.50 -3.61
CA THR A 152 4.32 4.10 -4.99
C THR A 152 3.36 2.96 -5.32
N VAL A 153 2.55 3.16 -6.35
CA VAL A 153 1.57 2.19 -6.82
C VAL A 153 1.73 1.94 -8.32
N THR A 154 1.33 0.77 -8.79
CA THR A 154 1.26 0.49 -10.23
C THR A 154 0.23 1.39 -10.88
N GLU A 155 0.55 1.95 -12.06
CA GLU A 155 -0.40 2.73 -12.87
C GLU A 155 -1.66 1.90 -13.13
N PHE A 156 -1.45 0.65 -13.54
CA PHE A 156 -2.51 -0.30 -13.84
C PHE A 156 -2.79 -1.18 -12.62
N GLY A 157 -4.02 -1.18 -12.14
CA GLY A 157 -4.46 -1.99 -11.00
C GLY A 157 -4.19 -1.37 -9.63
N CYS A 158 -3.54 -0.21 -9.56
CA CYS A 158 -3.30 0.56 -8.34
C CYS A 158 -2.50 -0.21 -7.27
N ILE A 159 -1.72 -1.26 -7.62
CA ILE A 159 -1.07 -2.21 -6.70
C ILE A 159 0.10 -1.55 -5.96
N PRO A 160 0.25 -1.68 -4.62
CA PRO A 160 1.24 -0.92 -3.89
C PRO A 160 2.57 -1.62 -4.02
N VAL A 161 3.57 -0.86 -4.47
CA VAL A 161 4.94 -1.30 -4.62
C VAL A 161 5.76 -0.89 -3.41
N SER A 162 5.52 0.33 -2.90
CA SER A 162 6.10 0.79 -1.64
C SER A 162 5.19 1.80 -0.93
N VAL A 163 5.32 1.86 0.39
CA VAL A 163 4.65 2.84 1.25
C VAL A 163 5.69 3.32 2.27
N ALA A 164 5.79 4.63 2.47
CA ALA A 164 6.71 5.29 3.38
C ALA A 164 6.03 6.47 4.09
#